data_AF-A0A2C9M201-F1
#
_entry.id   AF-A0A2C9M201-F1
#
_cell.length_a   1.000
_cell.length_b   1.000
_cell.length_c   1.000
_cell.angle_alpha   90.00
_cell.angle_beta   90.00
_cell.angle_gamma   90.00
#
_symmetry.space_group_name_H-M   'P 1'
#
loop_
_entity.id
_entity.type
_entity.pdbx_description
1 polymer ?
#
loop_
_entity_poly.entity_id
_entity_poly.type
_entity_poly.pdbx_seq_one_letter_code
_entity_poly.pdbx_strand_id
1 'polypeptide(L)'
;YQAFSLSKCLDESLYPNISLTGSRIESTHPIGVISGSCSSTQDNCKEDDYSMPDLSSEMLLPERMYGLRFVIVYSHQRTDKDLAWVTPSESNTTVLYYYKTSINRFHLKELVVTRLNFFNLNGYAVSDKPVAMYLYINTTCQYHQDKGGPSISVVIPNELFFNFYAW
;
A
#
# COMPACT_ATOMS: atom_id res chain seq x y z
N TYR A 1 -7.25 -27.02 -4.70
CA TYR A 1 -6.98 -25.59 -4.46
C TYR A 1 -8.30 -24.91 -4.18
N GLN A 2 -8.43 -24.25 -3.03
CA GLN A 2 -9.63 -23.50 -2.66
C GLN A 2 -9.28 -22.02 -2.76
N ALA A 3 -10.07 -21.27 -3.52
CA ALA A 3 -10.00 -19.82 -3.59
C ALA A 3 -11.15 -19.28 -2.75
N PHE A 4 -10.85 -18.33 -1.86
CA PHE A 4 -11.83 -17.66 -1.05
C PHE A 4 -11.87 -16.20 -1.48
N SER A 5 -13.08 -15.68 -1.73
CA SER A 5 -13.32 -14.28 -2.01
C SER A 5 -14.00 -13.65 -0.81
N LEU A 6 -13.33 -12.71 -0.16
CA LEU A 6 -13.91 -11.88 0.88
C LEU A 6 -14.22 -10.52 0.26
N SER A 7 -15.50 -10.28 -0.06
CA SER A 7 -15.99 -8.96 -0.48
C SER A 7 -17.04 -8.48 0.50
N LYS A 8 -16.84 -7.29 1.06
CA LYS A 8 -17.82 -6.59 1.89
C LYS A 8 -18.39 -5.34 1.21
N CYS A 9 -18.27 -5.26 -0.12
CA CYS A 9 -18.71 -4.10 -0.90
C CYS A 9 -20.24 -3.91 -0.96
N LEU A 10 -21.04 -4.75 -0.32
CA LEU A 10 -22.50 -4.69 -0.42
C LEU A 10 -23.15 -3.95 0.76
N ASP A 11 -22.37 -3.59 1.79
CA ASP A 11 -22.89 -2.88 2.96
C ASP A 11 -22.51 -1.39 2.90
N GLU A 12 -23.48 -0.58 2.50
CA GLU A 12 -23.32 0.87 2.33
C GLU A 12 -22.85 1.60 3.59
N SER A 13 -23.16 1.05 4.76
CA SER A 13 -22.80 1.64 6.05
C SER A 13 -21.31 1.51 6.40
N LEU A 14 -20.56 0.67 5.67
CA LEU A 14 -19.18 0.33 5.98
C LEU A 14 -18.15 0.81 4.93
N TYR A 15 -18.60 1.45 3.83
CA TYR A 15 -17.74 1.90 2.72
C TYR A 15 -16.49 2.70 3.10
N PRO A 16 -16.48 3.63 4.08
CA PRO A 16 -15.28 4.43 4.33
C PRO A 16 -14.18 3.69 5.11
N ASN A 17 -14.45 2.52 5.70
CA ASN A 17 -13.61 1.95 6.76
C ASN A 17 -13.17 0.49 6.55
N ILE A 18 -13.60 -0.20 5.50
CA ILE A 18 -13.18 -1.59 5.25
C ILE A 18 -11.95 -1.61 4.34
N SER A 19 -10.80 -1.86 4.94
CA SER A 19 -9.57 -2.27 4.25
C SER A 19 -9.03 -3.51 4.97
N LEU A 20 -8.64 -4.53 4.20
CA LEU A 20 -7.89 -5.67 4.74
C LEU A 20 -6.38 -5.43 4.68
N THR A 21 -5.93 -4.25 4.23
CA THR A 21 -4.51 -3.93 4.16
C THR A 21 -3.90 -4.06 5.55
N GLY A 22 -2.76 -4.75 5.63
CA GLY A 22 -2.08 -5.04 6.90
C GLY A 22 -2.76 -6.06 7.80
N SER A 23 -3.85 -6.71 7.37
CA SER A 23 -4.42 -7.84 8.09
C SER A 23 -3.45 -9.02 8.11
N ARG A 24 -3.38 -9.72 9.25
CA ARG A 24 -2.62 -10.96 9.38
C ARG A 24 -3.51 -12.14 9.04
N ILE A 25 -3.10 -12.91 8.03
CA ILE A 25 -3.83 -14.10 7.57
C ILE A 25 -3.00 -15.33 7.87
N GLU A 26 -3.56 -16.25 8.66
CA GLU A 26 -2.92 -17.50 9.02
C GLU A 26 -3.59 -18.67 8.29
N SER A 27 -2.79 -19.58 7.76
CA SER A 27 -3.28 -20.79 7.08
C SER A 27 -2.30 -21.94 7.29
N THR A 28 -2.81 -23.15 7.43
CA THR A 28 -2.02 -24.39 7.51
C THR A 28 -1.56 -24.89 6.13
N HIS A 29 -2.07 -24.29 5.05
CA HIS A 29 -1.77 -24.65 3.66
C HIS A 29 -1.40 -23.40 2.84
N PRO A 30 -0.63 -23.54 1.74
CA PRO A 30 -0.35 -22.42 0.85
C PRO A 30 -1.63 -21.81 0.27
N ILE A 31 -1.82 -20.52 0.49
CA ILE A 31 -2.95 -19.74 -0.03
C ILE A 31 -2.43 -18.49 -0.74
N GLY A 32 -3.11 -18.10 -1.82
CA GLY A 32 -2.97 -16.77 -2.42
C GLY A 32 -4.10 -15.89 -1.90
N VAL A 33 -3.79 -14.66 -1.51
CA VAL A 33 -4.79 -13.69 -1.05
C VAL A 33 -4.78 -12.49 -1.97
N ILE A 34 -5.93 -12.23 -2.58
CA ILE A 34 -6.22 -10.99 -3.29
C ILE A 34 -7.21 -10.25 -2.40
N SER A 35 -6.78 -9.12 -1.87
CA SER A 35 -7.60 -8.21 -1.08
C SER A 35 -8.04 -7.06 -1.99
N GLY A 36 -9.21 -6.50 -1.76
CA GLY A 36 -9.61 -5.27 -2.42
C GLY A 36 -10.44 -4.38 -1.51
N SER A 37 -10.27 -3.07 -1.67
CA SER A 37 -11.11 -2.07 -1.01
C SER A 37 -12.24 -1.65 -1.94
N CYS A 38 -13.43 -1.49 -1.38
CA CYS A 38 -14.61 -0.97 -2.06
C CYS A 38 -14.68 0.56 -2.01
N SER A 39 -13.63 1.21 -1.51
CA SER A 39 -13.54 2.66 -1.42
C SER A 39 -13.39 3.25 -2.82
N SER A 40 -14.50 3.67 -3.43
CA SER A 40 -14.43 4.71 -4.44
C SER A 40 -14.05 5.99 -3.70
N THR A 41 -12.86 6.53 -3.92
CA THR A 41 -12.68 7.93 -3.62
C THR A 41 -13.63 8.67 -4.56
N GLN A 42 -14.73 9.21 -4.02
CA GLN A 42 -15.50 10.25 -4.69
C GLN A 42 -14.59 11.47 -4.75
N ASP A 43 -13.63 11.44 -5.67
CA ASP A 43 -13.04 12.68 -6.13
C ASP A 43 -14.10 13.36 -6.97
N ASN A 44 -14.25 14.67 -6.76
CA ASN A 44 -15.24 15.55 -7.37
C ASN A 44 -15.02 15.72 -8.89
N CYS A 45 -14.65 14.66 -9.61
CA CYS A 45 -14.56 14.59 -11.06
C CYS A 45 -15.99 14.59 -11.63
N LYS A 46 -16.69 15.74 -11.59
CA LYS A 46 -17.98 15.86 -12.27
C LYS A 46 -17.77 15.71 -13.78
N GLU A 47 -18.46 14.77 -14.39
CA GLU A 47 -19.67 15.05 -15.18
C GLU A 47 -20.25 13.70 -15.65
N ASP A 48 -21.49 13.45 -15.23
CA ASP A 48 -22.37 12.35 -15.64
C ASP A 48 -22.02 10.92 -15.16
N ASP A 49 -22.37 10.69 -13.89
CA ASP A 49 -23.33 9.65 -13.48
C ASP A 49 -23.04 8.19 -13.83
N TYR A 50 -21.83 7.69 -13.56
CA TYR A 50 -21.62 6.31 -13.11
C TYR A 50 -20.35 6.24 -12.24
N SER A 51 -20.47 6.54 -10.95
CA SER A 51 -19.43 6.19 -9.97
C SER A 51 -19.51 4.69 -9.70
N MET A 52 -19.06 3.87 -10.64
CA MET A 52 -18.79 2.48 -10.30
C MET A 52 -17.62 2.48 -9.30
N PRO A 53 -17.75 1.80 -8.15
CA PRO A 53 -16.64 1.66 -7.23
C PRO A 53 -15.53 0.88 -7.93
N ASP A 54 -14.44 1.56 -8.28
CA ASP A 54 -13.24 0.90 -8.78
C ASP A 54 -12.67 0.01 -7.67
N LEU A 55 -12.46 -1.26 -8.00
CA LEU A 55 -11.82 -2.20 -7.10
C LEU A 55 -10.32 -1.91 -7.08
N SER A 56 -9.84 -1.28 -6.02
CA SER A 56 -8.40 -1.28 -5.74
C SER A 56 -8.04 -2.64 -5.17
N SER A 57 -7.44 -3.50 -5.99
CA SER A 57 -6.93 -4.80 -5.56
C SER A 57 -5.48 -4.70 -5.11
N GLU A 58 -5.16 -5.31 -3.98
CA GLU A 58 -3.80 -5.44 -3.47
C GLU A 58 -3.43 -6.92 -3.27
N MET A 59 -2.15 -7.21 -3.40
CA MET A 59 -1.60 -8.51 -3.00
C MET A 59 -1.02 -8.39 -1.59
N LEU A 60 -1.62 -9.08 -0.63
CA LEU A 60 -1.08 -9.13 0.73
C LEU A 60 0.13 -10.06 0.76
N LEU A 61 1.28 -9.52 1.16
CA LEU A 61 2.47 -10.33 1.38
C LEU A 61 2.35 -11.09 2.71
N PRO A 62 2.74 -12.38 2.76
CA PRO A 62 2.82 -13.07 4.04
C PRO A 62 3.92 -12.45 4.90
N GLU A 63 3.77 -12.49 6.23
CA GLU A 63 4.67 -11.84 7.20
C GLU A 63 6.15 -12.22 7.01
N ARG A 64 6.43 -13.46 6.62
CA ARG A 64 7.78 -13.95 6.30
C ARG A 64 8.47 -13.24 5.12
N MET A 65 7.71 -12.51 4.31
CA MET A 65 8.20 -11.73 3.16
C MET A 65 8.38 -10.24 3.51
N TYR A 66 8.13 -9.84 4.76
CA TYR A 66 8.39 -8.49 5.21
C TYR A 66 9.90 -8.24 5.17
N GLY A 67 10.29 -7.02 4.82
CA GLY A 67 11.69 -6.68 4.59
C GLY A 67 12.17 -5.53 5.45
N LEU A 68 13.47 -5.24 5.34
CA LEU A 68 14.13 -4.16 6.08
C LEU A 68 14.49 -3.00 5.16
N ARG A 69 14.68 -3.23 3.86
CA ARG A 69 15.21 -2.25 2.91
C ARG A 69 14.33 -2.16 1.67
N PHE A 70 13.99 -0.95 1.27
CA PHE A 70 13.07 -0.72 0.16
C PHE A 70 13.60 0.40 -0.72
N VAL A 71 13.75 0.13 -2.02
CA VAL A 71 13.90 1.17 -3.03
C VAL A 71 12.50 1.51 -3.53
N ILE A 72 12.10 2.76 -3.36
CA ILE A 72 10.79 3.23 -3.79
C ILE A 72 11.03 4.06 -5.04
N VAL A 73 10.52 3.58 -6.16
CA VAL A 73 10.56 4.28 -7.45
C VAL A 73 9.12 4.56 -7.87
N TYR A 74 8.82 5.82 -8.11
CA TYR A 74 7.52 6.29 -8.52
C TYR A 74 7.67 7.40 -9.56
N SER A 75 7.25 7.13 -10.80
CA SER A 75 7.51 8.02 -11.94
C SER A 75 6.28 8.80 -12.42
N HIS A 76 5.13 8.69 -11.75
CA HIS A 76 3.90 9.32 -12.26
C HIS A 76 3.67 10.68 -11.59
N GLN A 77 3.43 11.71 -12.41
CA GLN A 77 3.08 13.08 -11.97
C GLN A 77 1.59 13.23 -11.61
N ARG A 78 0.89 12.12 -11.34
CA ARG A 78 -0.58 12.06 -11.24
C ARG A 78 -1.11 12.28 -9.82
N THR A 79 -0.25 12.60 -8.86
CA THR A 79 -0.58 12.51 -7.44
C THR A 79 -0.33 13.84 -6.74
N ASP A 80 -1.29 14.25 -5.90
CA ASP A 80 -1.17 15.46 -5.06
C ASP A 80 -0.71 15.13 -3.64
N LYS A 81 -0.88 13.88 -3.19
CA LYS A 81 -0.65 13.43 -1.80
C LYS A 81 -0.35 11.94 -1.75
N ASP A 82 0.88 11.59 -2.06
CA ASP A 82 1.30 10.20 -1.97
C ASP A 82 1.47 9.75 -0.51
N LEU A 83 0.92 8.57 -0.22
CA LEU A 83 0.96 7.97 1.10
C LEU A 83 1.65 6.61 1.00
N ALA A 84 2.55 6.34 1.94
CA ALA A 84 3.01 4.98 2.18
C ALA A 84 2.25 4.40 3.36
N TRP A 85 1.70 3.21 3.20
CA TRP A 85 1.13 2.44 4.30
C TRP A 85 2.16 1.42 4.75
N VAL A 86 2.50 1.46 6.04
CA VAL A 86 3.50 0.58 6.61
C VAL A 86 2.88 -0.26 7.72
N THR A 87 3.09 -1.57 7.64
CA THR A 87 2.64 -2.53 8.64
C THR A 87 3.87 -3.17 9.27
N PRO A 88 4.15 -2.93 10.56
CA PRO A 88 5.29 -3.56 11.22
C PRO A 88 4.97 -4.99 11.65
N SER A 89 5.97 -5.88 11.58
CA SER A 89 5.89 -7.22 12.19
C SER A 89 6.01 -7.16 13.73
N GLU A 90 6.64 -6.12 14.26
CA GLU A 90 6.91 -5.94 15.68
C GLU A 90 6.58 -4.53 16.17
N SER A 91 6.17 -4.41 17.44
CA SER A 91 5.99 -3.09 18.06
C SER A 91 7.33 -2.35 18.22
N ASN A 92 7.24 -1.03 18.36
CA ASN A 92 8.39 -0.13 18.47
C ASN A 92 9.37 -0.29 17.30
N THR A 93 8.84 -0.31 16.09
CA THR A 93 9.63 -0.36 14.85
C THR A 93 9.95 1.06 14.39
N THR A 94 11.19 1.30 14.00
CA THR A 94 11.65 2.55 13.40
C THR A 94 11.77 2.39 11.90
N VAL A 95 11.24 3.35 11.15
CA VAL A 95 11.44 3.46 9.70
C VAL A 95 12.14 4.78 9.41
N LEU A 96 13.27 4.72 8.72
CA LEU A 96 14.00 5.86 8.18
C LEU A 96 13.72 5.95 6.69
N TYR A 97 13.27 7.11 6.24
CA TYR A 97 13.05 7.40 4.83
C TYR A 97 14.04 8.46 4.35
N TYR A 98 14.86 8.10 3.38
CA TYR A 98 15.87 8.93 2.76
C TYR A 98 15.35 9.48 1.43
N TYR A 99 15.31 10.80 1.31
CA TYR A 99 14.92 11.49 0.08
C TYR A 99 15.84 12.66 -0.18
N LYS A 100 16.55 12.64 -1.32
CA LYS A 100 17.58 13.65 -1.66
C LYS A 100 18.56 13.86 -0.50
N THR A 101 18.47 14.98 0.20
CA THR A 101 19.32 15.35 1.35
C THR A 101 18.59 15.30 2.69
N SER A 102 17.31 14.92 2.71
CA SER A 102 16.50 14.82 3.94
C SER A 102 16.35 13.38 4.40
N ILE A 103 16.21 13.23 5.72
CA ILE A 103 15.94 11.96 6.38
C ILE A 103 14.71 12.19 7.26
N ASN A 104 13.65 11.45 6.99
CA ASN A 104 12.46 11.41 7.83
C ASN A 104 12.53 10.15 8.71
N ARG A 105 12.28 10.31 10.01
CA ARG A 105 12.21 9.19 10.96
C ARG A 105 10.78 9.00 11.43
N PHE A 106 10.28 7.78 11.30
CA PHE A 106 8.95 7.37 11.75
C PHE A 106 9.09 6.30 12.83
N HIS A 107 8.33 6.43 13.92
CA HIS A 107 8.26 5.44 15.01
C HIS A 107 6.88 4.81 15.04
N LEU A 108 6.84 3.51 14.75
CA LEU A 108 5.65 2.68 14.72
C LEU A 108 5.52 1.97 16.08
N LYS A 109 4.67 2.50 16.96
CA LYS A 109 4.51 1.97 18.32
C LYS A 109 3.68 0.69 18.37
N GLU A 110 2.73 0.56 17.44
CA GLU A 110 1.70 -0.48 17.46
C GLU A 110 1.79 -1.36 16.20
N LEU A 111 1.20 -2.56 16.30
CA LEU A 111 1.10 -3.53 15.21
C LEU A 111 -0.09 -3.23 14.29
N VAL A 112 -0.19 -1.97 13.85
CA VAL A 112 -1.28 -1.48 13.00
C VAL A 112 -0.73 -0.81 11.76
N VAL A 113 -1.54 -0.79 10.70
CA VAL A 113 -1.20 -0.04 9.49
C VAL A 113 -1.06 1.44 9.86
N THR A 114 0.13 1.97 9.63
CA THR A 114 0.42 3.39 9.83
C THR A 114 0.58 4.08 8.48
N ARG A 115 -0.11 5.20 8.30
CA ARG A 115 0.02 6.04 7.11
C ARG A 115 1.19 7.00 7.29
N LEU A 116 2.17 6.93 6.41
CA LEU A 116 3.33 7.80 6.37
C LEU A 116 3.17 8.78 5.20
N ASN A 117 3.22 10.08 5.49
CA ASN A 117 3.22 11.12 4.47
C ASN A 117 4.63 11.22 3.87
N PHE A 118 4.80 10.70 2.67
CA PHE A 118 6.04 10.89 1.91
C PHE A 118 5.86 12.08 0.99
N PHE A 119 6.60 13.16 1.24
CA PHE A 119 6.56 14.39 0.42
C PHE A 119 7.03 14.16 -1.03
N ASN A 120 7.61 13.01 -1.31
CA ASN A 120 7.94 12.47 -2.63
C ASN A 120 8.11 10.96 -2.46
N LEU A 121 7.57 10.15 -3.37
CA LEU A 121 7.69 8.69 -3.26
C LEU A 121 9.03 8.15 -3.71
N ASN A 122 9.82 8.89 -4.50
CA ASN A 122 11.13 8.39 -4.91
C ASN A 122 12.12 8.47 -3.75
N GLY A 123 12.61 7.33 -3.28
CA GLY A 123 13.57 7.33 -2.19
C GLY A 123 13.96 5.95 -1.73
N TYR A 124 14.61 5.91 -0.58
CA TYR A 124 15.06 4.68 0.04
C TYR A 124 14.56 4.61 1.47
N ALA A 125 13.92 3.50 1.84
CA ALA A 125 13.45 3.28 3.20
C ALA A 125 14.23 2.14 3.86
N VAL A 126 14.58 2.34 5.14
CA VAL A 126 15.23 1.35 5.98
C VAL A 126 14.45 1.22 7.28
N SER A 127 14.18 -0.01 7.69
CA SER A 127 13.62 -0.30 9.00
C SER A 127 14.57 -1.11 9.87
N ASP A 128 14.49 -0.92 11.17
CA ASP A 128 15.22 -1.71 12.16
C ASP A 128 14.58 -3.08 12.42
N LYS A 129 13.32 -3.27 12.03
CA LYS A 129 12.56 -4.51 12.11
C LYS A 129 11.77 -4.78 10.83
N PRO A 130 11.37 -6.03 10.52
CA PRO A 130 10.67 -6.32 9.27
C PRO A 130 9.33 -5.59 9.17
N VAL A 131 9.08 -4.96 8.02
CA VAL A 131 7.80 -4.29 7.71
C VAL A 131 7.28 -4.72 6.35
N ALA A 132 5.97 -4.63 6.16
CA ALA A 132 5.38 -4.53 4.82
C ALA A 132 5.12 -3.07 4.48
N MET A 133 5.40 -2.69 3.25
CA MET A 133 5.21 -1.34 2.75
C MET A 133 4.39 -1.36 1.47
N TYR A 134 3.42 -0.46 1.41
CA TYR A 134 2.52 -0.28 0.28
C TYR A 134 2.48 1.19 -0.11
N LEU A 135 2.42 1.47 -1.41
CA LEU A 135 2.17 2.81 -1.94
C LEU A 135 0.70 2.94 -2.20
N TYR A 136 0.06 3.89 -1.53
CA TYR A 136 -1.27 4.34 -1.87
C TYR A 136 -1.16 5.54 -2.81
N ILE A 137 -1.55 5.32 -4.05
CA ILE A 137 -1.50 6.29 -5.14
C ILE A 137 -2.90 6.88 -5.28
N ASN A 138 -3.04 8.15 -4.91
CA ASN A 138 -4.27 8.90 -5.12
C ASN A 138 -4.16 9.73 -6.39
N THR A 139 -4.88 9.32 -7.43
CA THR A 139 -4.97 10.06 -8.69
C THR A 139 -5.82 11.31 -8.52
N THR A 140 -5.46 12.41 -9.18
CA THR A 140 -6.29 13.62 -9.21
C THR A 140 -7.06 13.74 -10.52
N CYS A 141 -8.25 14.36 -10.47
CA CYS A 141 -9.06 14.68 -11.65
C CYS A 141 -8.38 15.69 -12.61
N GLN A 142 -7.24 16.28 -12.23
CA GLN A 142 -6.66 17.44 -12.89
C GLN A 142 -6.06 17.11 -14.26
N TYR A 143 -5.75 15.84 -14.50
CA TYR A 143 -5.25 15.34 -15.79
C TYR A 143 -6.39 14.64 -16.55
N HIS A 144 -7.20 15.44 -17.23
CA HIS A 144 -8.46 15.06 -17.92
C HIS A 144 -8.41 13.87 -18.91
N GLN A 145 -7.23 13.32 -19.24
CA GLN A 145 -7.10 12.23 -20.21
C GLN A 145 -6.89 10.85 -19.57
N ASP A 146 -6.62 10.77 -18.27
CA ASP A 146 -6.34 9.48 -17.64
C ASP A 146 -6.99 9.38 -16.25
N LYS A 147 -8.26 8.98 -16.25
CA LYS A 147 -9.08 8.70 -15.07
C LYS A 147 -8.64 7.38 -14.43
N GLY A 148 -7.42 7.31 -13.92
CA GLY A 148 -7.03 6.17 -13.08
C GLY A 148 -7.77 6.25 -11.75
N GLY A 149 -8.32 5.15 -11.25
CA GLY A 149 -8.79 5.06 -9.87
C GLY A 149 -7.63 5.03 -8.86
N PRO A 150 -7.92 5.16 -7.55
CA PRO A 150 -6.92 4.97 -6.52
C PRO A 150 -6.35 3.54 -6.60
N SER A 151 -5.05 3.40 -6.38
CA SER A 151 -4.39 2.08 -6.41
C SER A 151 -3.45 1.88 -5.24
N ILE A 152 -3.35 0.64 -4.78
CA ILE A 152 -2.39 0.21 -3.76
C ILE A 152 -1.38 -0.73 -4.42
N SER A 153 -0.11 -0.35 -4.37
CA SER A 153 0.97 -1.16 -4.93
C SER A 153 1.91 -1.62 -3.82
N VAL A 154 2.34 -2.88 -3.87
CA VAL A 154 3.32 -3.43 -2.93
C VAL A 154 4.69 -2.84 -3.24
N VAL A 155 5.37 -2.32 -2.22
CA VAL A 155 6.80 -1.99 -2.32
C VAL A 155 7.59 -3.25 -2.01
N ILE A 156 8.22 -3.81 -3.04
CA ILE A 156 8.93 -5.07 -2.91
C ILE A 156 10.26 -4.84 -2.17
N PRO A 157 10.52 -5.54 -1.05
CA PRO A 157 11.77 -5.40 -0.32
C PRO A 157 12.98 -5.88 -1.14
N ASN A 158 14.11 -5.18 -1.00
CA ASN A 158 15.34 -5.43 -1.73
C ASN A 158 15.88 -6.85 -1.47
N GLU A 159 15.64 -7.39 -0.29
CA GLU A 159 16.08 -8.72 0.13
C GLU A 159 15.54 -9.84 -0.77
N LEU A 160 14.37 -9.62 -1.41
CA LEU A 160 13.77 -10.59 -2.34
C LEU A 160 14.47 -10.60 -3.71
N PHE A 161 15.17 -9.52 -4.06
CA PHE A 161 15.89 -9.39 -5.33
C PHE A 161 17.37 -9.73 -5.22
N PHE A 162 17.92 -9.80 -4.00
CA PHE A 162 19.35 -10.00 -3.78
C PHE A 162 19.88 -11.26 -4.48
N ASN A 163 19.13 -12.36 -4.42
CA ASN A 163 19.53 -13.61 -5.09
C ASN A 163 19.42 -13.54 -6.63
N PHE A 164 18.69 -12.58 -7.20
CA PHE A 164 18.43 -12.49 -8.64
C PHE A 164 19.32 -11.51 -9.40
N TYR A 165 20.06 -10.64 -8.72
CA TYR A 165 20.92 -9.64 -9.35
C TYR A 165 22.37 -9.68 -8.86
N ALA A 166 22.69 -10.53 -7.88
CA ALA A 166 24.04 -10.66 -7.33
C ALA A 166 24.90 -11.75 -8.00
N TRP A 167 24.51 -12.23 -9.19
CA TRP A 167 25.31 -13.12 -10.04
C TRP A 167 25.98 -12.38 -11.19
#